data_AF-A0A925DX46-F1
#
_entry.id   AF-A0A925DX46-F1
#
_cell.length_a   1.000
_cell.length_b   1.000
_cell.length_c   1.000
_cell.angle_alpha   90.00
_cell.angle_beta   90.00
_cell.angle_gamma   90.00
#
_symmetry.space_group_name_H-M   'P 1'
#
loop_
_entity.id
_entity.type
_entity.pdbx_description
1 polymer ?
#
loop_
_entity_poly.entity_id
_entity_poly.type
_entity_poly.pdbx_seq_one_letter_code
_entity_poly.pdbx_strand_id
1 'polypeptide(L)'
;IDKAFDPFKKQLKREISREDIIKLTEKPVRRIYRLDIDELNAQIKNLEAEIKQVKNDLANLVDFAVAYYENLLKKYGKGRERKTEIKQFDVIQAKSVAIANIKIYVNFADGFVGTGLKKDELVTEVSELDDIIAFTKGGIMKVVKVSDKIFIGKDILHVAVFQKNDERTTYNMVYADGKTGVSYAKRFNVTGITRDKEYDLSKGSDKSRVLYFSANPNGEAEVVKIILSPNCSAKKKELEFYFEELEIKGRGSIGNQVTKYPIKSVKFKEAGRSTLDAKKLWFDNKFGRLNTDEKGEYLGKFEAEDRLLVVYNDGNYEIIDQELTQRFDVEKILLLEKNVPDKVITAVYLDNEKLQFNIKRFKIETTTLNSKFFFIKEGKDNRLEAVSTDPNPILKVQSGRGAQVNKAKFKVSNMVEVMGWKAVGAKLVDFSKSVEMEWEKPVEDNGGQGDLFE
;
A
#
# COMPACT_ATOMS: atom_id res chain seq x y z
N ILE A 1 11.71 -3.62 -90.92
CA ILE A 1 12.00 -3.79 -89.47
C ILE A 1 10.71 -3.87 -88.68
N ASP A 2 9.78 -2.92 -88.81
CA ASP A 2 8.50 -2.94 -88.09
C ASP A 2 7.69 -4.24 -88.27
N LYS A 3 7.48 -4.70 -89.51
CA LYS A 3 6.85 -6.02 -89.82
C LYS A 3 7.61 -7.23 -89.25
N ALA A 4 8.90 -7.11 -88.94
CA ALA A 4 9.69 -8.21 -88.39
C ALA A 4 9.43 -8.44 -86.88
N PHE A 5 8.76 -7.50 -86.21
CA PHE A 5 8.36 -7.65 -84.81
C PHE A 5 7.01 -8.34 -84.62
N ASP A 6 6.23 -8.56 -85.69
CA ASP A 6 4.93 -9.23 -85.65
C ASP A 6 4.90 -10.52 -84.81
N PRO A 7 5.89 -11.44 -84.86
CA PRO A 7 5.89 -12.63 -84.00
C PRO A 7 6.13 -12.35 -82.50
N PHE A 8 6.75 -11.22 -82.15
CA PHE A 8 7.12 -10.87 -80.77
C PHE A 8 6.15 -9.89 -80.10
N LYS A 9 5.21 -9.30 -80.85
CA LYS A 9 4.22 -8.34 -80.32
C LYS A 9 3.44 -8.88 -79.12
N LYS A 10 3.16 -10.19 -79.08
CA LYS A 10 2.45 -10.85 -77.96
C LYS A 10 3.26 -10.93 -76.66
N GLN A 11 4.58 -10.82 -76.72
CA GLN A 11 5.47 -10.88 -75.56
C GLN A 11 5.73 -9.50 -74.95
N LEU A 12 5.39 -8.43 -75.66
CA LEU A 12 5.63 -7.06 -75.22
C LEU A 12 4.43 -6.50 -74.46
N LYS A 13 4.69 -5.79 -73.37
CA LYS A 13 3.65 -5.17 -72.52
C LYS A 13 3.10 -3.85 -73.07
N ARG A 14 3.68 -3.31 -74.14
CA ARG A 14 3.30 -2.06 -74.80
C ARG A 14 3.51 -2.15 -76.31
N GLU A 15 2.84 -1.30 -77.07
CA GLU A 15 3.05 -1.17 -78.51
C GLU A 15 4.46 -0.63 -78.83
N ILE A 16 5.00 -1.03 -79.99
CA ILE A 16 6.35 -0.67 -80.42
C ILE A 16 6.31 0.73 -81.01
N SER A 17 7.08 1.65 -80.42
CA SER A 17 7.24 3.01 -80.92
C SER A 17 8.37 3.11 -81.94
N ARG A 18 8.37 4.19 -82.74
CA ARG A 18 9.48 4.49 -83.66
C ARG A 18 10.82 4.62 -82.93
N GLU A 19 10.82 5.09 -81.69
CA GLU A 19 12.02 5.18 -80.85
C GLU A 19 12.58 3.80 -80.47
N ASP A 20 11.73 2.82 -80.20
CA ASP A 20 12.16 1.46 -79.88
C ASP A 20 12.84 0.80 -81.08
N ILE A 21 12.36 1.10 -82.29
CA ILE A 21 12.96 0.64 -83.55
C ILE A 21 14.36 1.25 -83.73
N ILE A 22 14.51 2.56 -83.48
CA ILE A 22 15.81 3.26 -83.56
C ILE A 22 16.79 2.69 -82.53
N LYS A 23 16.33 2.51 -81.27
CA LYS A 23 17.14 1.89 -80.21
C LYS A 23 17.57 0.46 -80.54
N LEU A 24 16.75 -0.32 -81.25
CA LEU A 24 17.14 -1.65 -81.71
C LEU A 24 18.24 -1.55 -82.78
N THR A 25 18.11 -0.64 -83.74
CA THR A 25 19.10 -0.46 -84.81
C THR A 25 20.47 0.05 -84.32
N GLU A 26 20.50 0.78 -83.21
CA GLU A 26 21.73 1.29 -82.60
C GLU A 26 22.42 0.26 -81.68
N LYS A 27 21.83 -0.91 -81.43
CA LYS A 27 22.43 -1.91 -80.54
C LYS A 27 23.72 -2.48 -81.15
N PRO A 28 24.85 -2.40 -80.43
CA PRO A 28 26.12 -2.98 -80.90
C PRO A 28 26.01 -4.48 -81.16
N VAL A 29 26.61 -4.98 -82.24
CA VAL A 29 26.58 -6.41 -82.63
C VAL A 29 27.05 -7.35 -81.51
N ARG A 30 27.99 -6.90 -80.66
CA ARG A 30 28.43 -7.65 -79.47
C ARG A 30 27.28 -8.07 -78.53
N ARG A 31 26.21 -7.27 -78.43
CA ARG A 31 25.03 -7.51 -77.55
C ARG A 31 24.10 -8.62 -78.05
N ILE A 32 24.38 -9.21 -79.21
CA ILE A 32 23.66 -10.35 -79.78
C ILE A 32 24.38 -11.67 -79.38
N TYR A 33 25.49 -11.59 -78.64
CA TYR A 33 26.18 -12.77 -78.14
C TYR A 33 25.31 -13.53 -77.13
N ARG A 34 25.46 -14.85 -77.10
CA ARG A 34 24.62 -15.74 -76.28
C ARG A 34 24.63 -15.37 -74.80
N LEU A 35 25.80 -15.00 -74.24
CA LEU A 35 25.91 -14.58 -72.84
C LEU A 35 25.11 -13.29 -72.54
N ASP A 36 25.16 -12.29 -73.44
CA ASP A 36 24.38 -11.06 -73.29
C ASP A 36 22.87 -11.33 -73.38
N ILE A 37 22.45 -12.25 -74.24
CA ILE A 37 21.05 -12.68 -74.37
C ILE A 37 20.60 -13.41 -73.10
N ASP A 38 21.43 -14.29 -72.55
CA ASP A 38 21.14 -15.02 -71.31
C ASP A 38 21.06 -14.08 -70.09
N GLU A 39 21.94 -13.08 -70.00
CA GLU A 39 21.84 -12.02 -68.98
C GLU A 39 20.56 -11.19 -69.11
N LEU A 40 20.18 -10.80 -70.34
CA LEU A 40 18.95 -10.06 -70.59
C LEU A 40 17.71 -10.88 -70.24
N ASN A 41 17.71 -12.19 -70.54
CA ASN A 41 16.64 -13.09 -70.15
C ASN A 41 16.55 -13.24 -68.63
N ALA A 42 17.68 -13.30 -67.92
CA ALA A 42 17.71 -13.30 -66.46
C ALA A 42 17.16 -12.00 -65.87
N GLN A 43 17.53 -10.84 -66.45
CA GLN A 43 16.99 -9.54 -66.05
C GLN A 43 15.47 -9.45 -66.26
N ILE A 44 14.97 -9.93 -67.41
CA ILE A 44 13.53 -9.97 -67.69
C ILE A 44 12.81 -10.83 -66.65
N LYS A 45 13.34 -12.02 -66.34
CA LYS A 45 12.77 -12.93 -65.34
C LYS A 45 12.72 -12.30 -63.94
N ASN A 46 13.78 -11.59 -63.54
CA ASN A 46 13.82 -10.87 -62.26
C ASN A 46 12.79 -9.75 -62.22
N LEU A 47 12.68 -8.94 -63.28
CA LEU A 47 11.67 -7.89 -63.38
C LEU A 47 10.24 -8.44 -63.35
N GLU A 48 9.98 -9.59 -63.98
CA GLU A 48 8.68 -10.26 -63.89
C GLU A 48 8.35 -10.74 -62.47
N ALA A 49 9.36 -11.26 -61.76
CA ALA A 49 9.22 -11.65 -60.35
C ALA A 49 8.95 -10.44 -59.45
N GLU A 50 9.68 -9.33 -59.63
CA GLU A 50 9.45 -8.07 -58.92
C GLU A 50 8.07 -7.50 -59.19
N ILE A 51 7.62 -7.47 -60.46
CA ILE A 51 6.28 -7.02 -60.81
C ILE A 51 5.21 -7.89 -60.15
N LYS A 52 5.42 -9.22 -60.10
CA LYS A 52 4.50 -10.14 -59.42
C LYS A 52 4.45 -9.85 -57.92
N GLN A 53 5.60 -9.62 -57.30
CA GLN A 53 5.68 -9.26 -55.88
C GLN A 53 4.98 -7.92 -55.61
N VAL A 54 5.27 -6.88 -56.38
CA VAL A 54 4.63 -5.56 -56.23
C VAL A 54 3.12 -5.66 -56.41
N LYS A 55 2.62 -6.44 -57.38
CA LYS A 55 1.17 -6.68 -57.52
C LYS A 55 0.59 -7.41 -56.32
N ASN A 56 1.31 -8.38 -55.76
CA ASN A 56 0.91 -9.08 -54.55
C ASN A 56 0.86 -8.13 -53.33
N ASP A 57 1.85 -7.26 -53.19
CA ASP A 57 1.91 -6.26 -52.12
C ASP A 57 0.82 -5.19 -52.26
N LEU A 58 0.50 -4.78 -53.49
CA LEU A 58 -0.64 -3.89 -53.80
C LEU A 58 -2.00 -4.55 -53.52
N ALA A 59 -2.11 -5.86 -53.72
CA ALA A 59 -3.33 -6.61 -53.39
C ALA A 59 -3.47 -6.85 -51.87
N ASN A 60 -2.34 -7.01 -51.15
CA ASN A 60 -2.27 -7.30 -49.72
C ASN A 60 -1.59 -6.15 -48.95
N LEU A 61 -2.15 -4.95 -49.08
CA LEU A 61 -1.57 -3.73 -48.49
C LEU A 61 -1.39 -3.79 -46.96
N VAL A 62 -2.27 -4.51 -46.25
CA VAL A 62 -2.18 -4.67 -44.79
C VAL A 62 -0.93 -5.45 -44.41
N ASP A 63 -0.69 -6.60 -45.03
CA ASP A 63 0.48 -7.43 -44.77
C ASP A 63 1.77 -6.71 -45.15
N PHE A 64 1.76 -5.99 -46.27
CA PHE A 64 2.88 -5.14 -46.67
C PHE A 64 3.17 -4.05 -45.62
N ALA A 65 2.13 -3.38 -45.10
CA ALA A 65 2.29 -2.35 -44.08
C ALA A 65 2.82 -2.94 -42.76
N VAL A 66 2.33 -4.11 -42.32
CA VAL A 66 2.84 -4.81 -41.14
C VAL A 66 4.32 -5.16 -41.33
N ALA A 67 4.68 -5.79 -42.45
CA ALA A 67 6.06 -6.15 -42.76
C ALA A 67 6.99 -4.92 -42.83
N TYR A 68 6.49 -3.79 -43.33
CA TYR A 68 7.21 -2.52 -43.34
C TYR A 68 7.49 -2.02 -41.90
N TYR A 69 6.47 -2.00 -41.03
CA TYR A 69 6.65 -1.59 -39.63
C TYR A 69 7.55 -2.56 -38.83
N GLU A 70 7.45 -3.87 -39.07
CA GLU A 70 8.35 -4.85 -38.47
C GLU A 70 9.81 -4.62 -38.89
N ASN A 71 10.06 -4.28 -40.15
CA ASN A 71 11.39 -3.95 -40.64
C ASN A 71 11.94 -2.67 -40.00
N LEU A 72 11.10 -1.65 -39.82
CA LEU A 72 11.46 -0.45 -39.06
C LEU A 72 11.82 -0.79 -37.61
N LEU A 73 11.02 -1.63 -36.95
CA LEU A 73 11.30 -2.07 -35.59
C LEU A 73 12.63 -2.85 -35.50
N LYS A 74 12.91 -3.75 -36.44
CA LYS A 74 14.20 -4.49 -36.49
C LYS A 74 15.40 -3.57 -36.69
N LYS A 75 15.26 -2.55 -37.57
CA LYS A 75 16.34 -1.61 -37.91
C LYS A 75 16.61 -0.59 -36.81
N TYR A 76 15.57 -0.08 -36.14
CA TYR A 76 15.67 1.04 -35.21
C TYR A 76 15.36 0.70 -33.75
N GLY A 77 14.87 -0.50 -33.45
CA GLY A 77 14.46 -0.91 -32.09
C GLY A 77 15.59 -1.39 -31.19
N LYS A 78 16.70 -1.90 -31.76
CA LYS A 78 17.84 -2.38 -30.95
C LYS A 78 18.43 -1.23 -30.12
N GLY A 79 18.55 -1.45 -28.80
CA GLY A 79 19.10 -0.47 -27.85
C GLY A 79 18.16 0.69 -27.50
N ARG A 80 16.91 0.68 -28.00
CA ARG A 80 15.86 1.65 -27.66
C ARG A 80 14.75 0.99 -26.85
N GLU A 81 15.14 0.27 -25.81
CA GLU A 81 14.18 -0.31 -24.87
C GLU A 81 13.44 0.78 -24.11
N ARG A 82 12.23 0.44 -23.66
CA ARG A 82 11.41 1.35 -22.87
C ARG A 82 12.18 1.72 -21.60
N LYS A 83 12.44 3.01 -21.41
CA LYS A 83 13.10 3.55 -20.21
C LYS A 83 12.15 3.75 -19.02
N THR A 84 10.85 3.65 -19.27
CA THR A 84 9.79 3.83 -18.28
C THR A 84 9.21 2.48 -17.88
N GLU A 85 8.74 2.39 -16.64
CA GLU A 85 8.08 1.21 -16.12
C GLU A 85 6.56 1.38 -16.18
N ILE A 86 5.82 0.31 -16.50
CA ILE A 86 4.37 0.31 -16.41
C ILE A 86 3.99 -0.19 -15.02
N LYS A 87 3.60 0.73 -14.13
CA LYS A 87 2.98 0.39 -12.85
C LYS A 87 1.47 0.59 -12.94
N GLN A 88 0.70 -0.35 -12.39
CA GLN A 88 -0.73 -0.14 -12.18
C GLN A 88 -0.90 0.84 -11.01
N PHE A 89 -1.73 1.87 -11.22
CA PHE A 89 -2.12 2.79 -10.17
C PHE A 89 -3.51 2.41 -9.68
N ASP A 90 -3.67 2.33 -8.36
CA ASP A 90 -4.99 2.20 -7.75
C ASP A 90 -5.78 3.51 -7.92
N VAL A 91 -7.11 3.44 -7.89
CA VAL A 91 -7.98 4.62 -7.89
C VAL A 91 -7.86 5.29 -6.52
N ILE A 92 -6.87 6.16 -6.41
CA ILE A 92 -6.59 6.92 -5.19
C ILE A 92 -7.81 7.79 -4.89
N GLN A 93 -8.45 7.57 -3.74
CA GLN A 93 -9.36 8.56 -3.19
C GLN A 93 -8.53 9.80 -2.86
N ALA A 94 -8.75 10.92 -3.57
CA ALA A 94 -7.96 12.15 -3.44
C ALA A 94 -7.75 12.62 -1.99
N LYS A 95 -8.70 12.29 -1.09
CA LYS A 95 -8.62 12.58 0.34
C LYS A 95 -7.48 11.84 1.07
N SER A 96 -7.12 10.62 0.63
CA SER A 96 -6.09 9.79 1.29
C SER A 96 -4.64 10.19 0.97
N VAL A 97 -4.42 10.99 -0.08
CA VAL A 97 -3.08 11.42 -0.55
C VAL A 97 -2.85 12.91 -0.36
N ALA A 98 -3.85 13.62 0.17
CA ALA A 98 -3.73 15.04 0.43
C ALA A 98 -2.82 15.24 1.65
N ILE A 99 -1.74 16.01 1.46
CA ILE A 99 -0.74 16.23 2.51
C ILE A 99 -1.41 17.07 3.62
N ALA A 100 -1.33 16.59 4.86
CA ALA A 100 -1.78 17.32 6.03
C ALA A 100 -0.67 18.30 6.48
N ASN A 101 -0.70 19.52 5.97
CA ASN A 101 0.29 20.56 6.29
C ASN A 101 -0.34 21.84 6.85
N ILE A 102 -1.67 21.90 6.94
CA ILE A 102 -2.39 23.08 7.43
C ILE A 102 -2.70 22.88 8.91
N LYS A 103 -2.25 23.82 9.75
CA LYS A 103 -2.54 23.80 11.19
C LYS A 103 -3.96 24.27 11.44
N ILE A 104 -4.73 23.48 12.19
CA ILE A 104 -6.07 23.85 12.63
C ILE A 104 -6.09 24.23 14.11
N TYR A 105 -6.80 25.29 14.42
CA TYR A 105 -6.87 25.88 15.75
C TYR A 105 -8.32 25.91 16.24
N VAL A 106 -8.51 25.92 17.56
CA VAL A 106 -9.81 25.95 18.20
C VAL A 106 -9.85 26.97 19.34
N ASN A 107 -10.93 27.74 19.40
CA ASN A 107 -11.31 28.51 20.57
C ASN A 107 -12.45 27.79 21.28
N PHE A 108 -12.12 27.11 22.40
CA PHE A 108 -13.07 26.28 23.13
C PHE A 108 -14.22 27.08 23.76
N ALA A 109 -13.96 28.29 24.27
CA ALA A 109 -14.96 29.09 24.97
C ALA A 109 -15.97 29.72 23.99
N ASP A 110 -15.46 30.40 22.96
CA ASP A 110 -16.29 31.12 21.99
C ASP A 110 -16.87 30.21 20.91
N GLY A 111 -16.34 29.00 20.75
CA GLY A 111 -16.94 27.97 19.90
C GLY A 111 -16.54 28.03 18.43
N PHE A 112 -15.32 28.50 18.14
CA PHE A 112 -14.80 28.61 16.78
C PHE A 112 -13.70 27.59 16.51
N VAL A 113 -13.69 27.06 15.28
CA VAL A 113 -12.64 26.18 14.76
C VAL A 113 -12.18 26.73 13.42
N GLY A 114 -10.88 26.67 13.12
CA GLY A 114 -10.38 27.05 11.81
C GLY A 114 -8.88 27.27 11.74
N THR A 115 -8.39 27.50 10.53
CA THR A 115 -6.95 27.67 10.24
C THR A 115 -6.47 29.11 10.50
N GLY A 116 -7.39 30.08 10.52
CA GLY A 116 -7.11 31.50 10.76
C GLY A 116 -6.97 31.88 12.24
N LEU A 117 -7.31 30.98 13.17
CA LEU A 117 -7.30 31.20 14.62
C LEU A 117 -5.92 31.01 15.25
N LYS A 118 -4.87 31.59 14.66
CA LYS A 118 -3.46 31.36 15.04
C LYS A 118 -3.09 31.74 16.48
N LYS A 119 -3.96 32.47 17.17
CA LYS A 119 -3.78 32.89 18.57
C LYS A 119 -4.40 31.93 19.58
N ASP A 120 -5.24 31.02 19.09
CA ASP A 120 -5.96 30.05 19.91
C ASP A 120 -5.20 28.70 19.94
N GLU A 121 -5.79 27.67 20.54
CA GLU A 121 -5.11 26.40 20.79
C GLU A 121 -4.97 25.57 19.51
N LEU A 122 -3.76 25.04 19.27
CA LEU A 122 -3.47 24.17 18.13
C LEU A 122 -4.00 22.75 18.40
N VAL A 123 -4.81 22.21 17.49
CA VAL A 123 -5.36 20.86 17.60
C VAL A 123 -4.46 19.84 16.88
N THR A 124 -4.31 19.99 15.57
CA THR A 124 -3.54 19.06 14.72
C THR A 124 -3.26 19.69 13.35
N GLU A 125 -2.47 19.01 12.54
CA GLU A 125 -2.30 19.31 11.12
C GLU A 125 -3.35 18.54 10.31
N VAL A 126 -3.91 19.21 9.29
CA VAL A 126 -5.02 18.73 8.45
C VAL A 126 -4.76 19.10 7.00
N SER A 127 -5.45 18.41 6.09
CA SER A 127 -5.49 18.75 4.67
C SER A 127 -6.73 19.56 4.30
N GLU A 128 -6.71 20.26 3.16
CA GLU A 128 -7.86 21.03 2.66
C GLU A 128 -9.10 20.15 2.34
N LEU A 129 -8.87 18.86 2.10
CA LEU A 129 -9.92 17.88 1.82
C LEU A 129 -10.48 17.22 3.08
N ASP A 130 -9.88 17.47 4.23
CA ASP A 130 -10.31 16.88 5.50
C ASP A 130 -11.61 17.49 6.01
N ASP A 131 -12.27 16.67 6.82
CA ASP A 131 -13.47 17.04 7.54
C ASP A 131 -13.11 17.06 9.03
N ILE A 132 -13.70 17.99 9.77
CA ILE A 132 -13.41 18.20 11.18
C ILE A 132 -14.68 17.91 11.97
N ILE A 133 -14.60 17.00 12.92
CA ILE A 133 -15.67 16.72 13.87
C ILE A 133 -15.45 17.51 15.15
N ALA A 134 -16.51 18.14 15.64
CA ALA A 134 -16.49 18.90 16.88
C ALA A 134 -17.72 18.58 17.74
N PHE A 135 -17.49 18.59 19.05
CA PHE A 135 -18.48 18.28 20.08
C PHE A 135 -18.58 19.43 21.07
N THR A 136 -19.79 19.82 21.48
CA THR A 136 -20.01 20.91 22.44
C THR A 136 -20.59 20.42 23.76
N LYS A 137 -20.45 21.25 24.79
CA LYS A 137 -21.01 21.01 26.12
C LYS A 137 -22.54 20.99 26.13
N GLY A 138 -23.17 21.61 25.13
CA GLY A 138 -24.62 21.52 24.89
C GLY A 138 -25.07 20.16 24.34
N GLY A 139 -24.15 19.25 24.02
CA GLY A 139 -24.47 17.95 23.43
C GLY A 139 -24.71 18.04 21.93
N ILE A 140 -24.17 19.06 21.25
CA ILE A 140 -24.26 19.19 19.79
C ILE A 140 -22.97 18.67 19.18
N MET A 141 -23.12 17.84 18.15
CA MET A 141 -22.05 17.37 17.28
C MET A 141 -22.22 17.96 15.88
N LYS A 142 -21.12 18.45 15.30
CA LYS A 142 -21.10 18.99 13.94
C LYS A 142 -19.85 18.52 13.22
N VAL A 143 -19.98 18.22 11.94
CA VAL A 143 -18.84 17.96 11.06
C VAL A 143 -18.80 19.02 9.97
N VAL A 144 -17.65 19.66 9.82
CA VAL A 144 -17.42 20.79 8.93
C VAL A 144 -16.20 20.58 8.07
N LYS A 145 -16.16 21.22 6.89
CA LYS A 145 -14.94 21.26 6.08
C LYS A 145 -13.92 22.21 6.72
N VAL A 146 -12.64 21.93 6.52
CA VAL A 146 -11.56 22.88 6.86
C VAL A 146 -11.82 24.24 6.20
N SER A 147 -11.80 25.28 7.03
CA SER A 147 -12.04 26.68 6.64
C SER A 147 -11.29 27.63 7.58
N ASP A 148 -11.20 28.90 7.21
CA ASP A 148 -10.44 29.90 7.97
C ASP A 148 -11.00 30.11 9.38
N LYS A 149 -12.33 30.18 9.51
CA LYS A 149 -13.03 30.32 10.78
C LYS A 149 -14.49 29.89 10.62
N ILE A 150 -14.92 28.89 11.38
CA ILE A 150 -16.30 28.43 11.42
C ILE A 150 -16.80 28.33 12.86
N PHE A 151 -18.06 28.69 13.06
CA PHE A 151 -18.73 28.56 14.35
C PHE A 151 -19.38 27.17 14.47
N ILE A 152 -19.06 26.48 15.55
CA ILE A 152 -19.63 25.18 15.91
C ILE A 152 -20.72 25.35 16.98
N GLY A 153 -20.44 26.15 18.00
CA GLY A 153 -21.24 26.29 19.21
C GLY A 153 -20.34 26.54 20.41
N LYS A 154 -20.82 27.34 21.38
CA LYS A 154 -20.04 27.70 22.57
C LYS A 154 -19.66 26.46 23.40
N ASP A 155 -18.58 26.57 24.16
CA ASP A 155 -18.06 25.50 25.02
C ASP A 155 -17.81 24.20 24.25
N ILE A 156 -16.89 24.23 23.28
CA ILE A 156 -16.42 23.01 22.61
C ILE A 156 -15.74 22.11 23.66
N LEU A 157 -15.93 20.81 23.54
CA LEU A 157 -15.30 19.78 24.38
C LEU A 157 -14.19 19.05 23.64
N HIS A 158 -14.36 18.82 22.34
CA HIS A 158 -13.42 18.03 21.54
C HIS A 158 -13.50 18.41 20.08
N VAL A 159 -12.34 18.39 19.40
CA VAL A 159 -12.17 18.61 17.97
C VAL A 159 -11.17 17.59 17.44
N ALA A 160 -11.49 16.93 16.34
CA ALA A 160 -10.60 15.98 15.67
C ALA A 160 -10.85 15.92 14.16
N VAL A 161 -9.93 15.29 13.43
CA VAL A 161 -10.15 14.96 12.02
C VAL A 161 -11.17 13.83 11.92
N PHE A 162 -12.22 14.05 11.12
CA PHE A 162 -13.30 13.10 10.91
C PHE A 162 -12.91 12.06 9.85
N GLN A 163 -12.79 10.81 10.29
CA GLN A 163 -12.62 9.65 9.44
C GLN A 163 -13.99 9.02 9.14
N LYS A 164 -14.37 9.03 7.86
CA LYS A 164 -15.64 8.44 7.43
C LYS A 164 -15.55 6.91 7.53
N ASN A 165 -16.62 6.29 8.01
CA ASN A 165 -16.74 4.87 8.31
C ASN A 165 -15.77 4.38 9.40
N ASP A 166 -15.28 5.27 10.25
CA ASP A 166 -14.51 4.86 11.42
C ASP A 166 -15.46 4.26 12.48
N GLU A 167 -15.33 2.94 12.66
CA GLU A 167 -16.04 2.17 13.66
C GLU A 167 -15.22 1.95 14.94
N ARG A 168 -13.93 2.32 14.93
CA ARG A 168 -13.02 2.11 16.07
C ARG A 168 -13.08 3.26 17.05
N THR A 169 -13.02 4.50 16.57
CA THR A 169 -13.09 5.66 17.48
C THR A 169 -14.44 5.67 18.20
N THR A 170 -14.38 5.42 19.50
CA THR A 170 -15.55 5.38 20.37
C THR A 170 -15.54 6.57 21.29
N TYR A 171 -16.64 7.31 21.28
CA TYR A 171 -16.85 8.43 22.17
C TYR A 171 -17.62 7.96 23.40
N ASN A 172 -17.03 8.14 24.58
CA ASN A 172 -17.72 7.90 25.85
C ASN A 172 -18.29 9.23 26.33
N MET A 173 -19.57 9.25 26.66
CA MET A 173 -20.24 10.48 27.06
C MET A 173 -21.19 10.24 28.23
N VAL A 174 -21.10 11.11 29.25
CA VAL A 174 -22.14 11.26 30.27
C VAL A 174 -22.82 12.60 30.06
N TYR A 175 -24.14 12.62 29.99
CA TYR A 175 -24.93 13.85 29.85
C TYR A 175 -26.12 13.87 30.79
N ALA A 176 -26.57 15.06 31.18
CA ALA A 176 -27.79 15.27 31.93
C ALA A 176 -28.88 15.79 30.99
N ASP A 177 -30.05 15.16 31.03
CA ASP A 177 -31.25 15.60 30.32
C ASP A 177 -31.81 16.87 30.99
N GLY A 178 -32.01 17.93 30.21
CA GLY A 178 -32.44 19.22 30.76
C GLY A 178 -33.87 19.25 31.31
N LYS A 179 -34.75 18.36 30.82
CA LYS A 179 -36.15 18.26 31.26
C LYS A 179 -36.30 17.50 32.58
N THR A 180 -35.65 16.34 32.68
CA THR A 180 -35.81 15.45 33.84
C THR A 180 -34.70 15.57 34.88
N GLY A 181 -33.55 16.14 34.52
CA GLY A 181 -32.35 16.16 35.36
C GLY A 181 -31.67 14.79 35.52
N VAL A 182 -32.21 13.73 34.89
CA VAL A 182 -31.63 12.39 34.90
C VAL A 182 -30.38 12.38 34.03
N SER A 183 -29.33 11.73 34.53
CA SER A 183 -28.08 11.58 33.79
C SER A 183 -27.98 10.21 33.14
N TYR A 184 -27.52 10.20 31.90
CA TYR A 184 -27.32 9.02 31.06
C TYR A 184 -25.87 8.94 30.60
N ALA A 185 -25.40 7.72 30.37
CA ALA A 185 -24.10 7.44 29.80
C ALA A 185 -24.24 6.57 28.55
N LYS A 186 -23.43 6.86 27.54
CA LYS A 186 -23.41 6.07 26.30
C LYS A 186 -22.02 6.02 25.68
N ARG A 187 -21.82 4.98 24.89
CA ARG A 187 -20.65 4.76 24.04
C ARG A 187 -21.12 4.72 22.60
N PHE A 188 -20.48 5.50 21.73
CA PHE A 188 -20.91 5.57 20.34
C PHE A 188 -19.79 5.84 19.36
N ASN A 189 -19.97 5.33 18.15
CA ASN A 189 -19.15 5.66 16.98
C ASN A 189 -19.85 6.69 16.09
N VAL A 190 -19.08 7.34 15.21
CA VAL A 190 -19.58 8.27 14.21
C VAL A 190 -19.08 7.82 12.85
N THR A 191 -19.81 6.91 12.20
CA THR A 191 -19.41 6.35 10.91
C THR A 191 -19.78 7.25 9.73
N GLY A 192 -20.91 7.96 9.81
CA GLY A 192 -21.40 8.77 8.69
C GLY A 192 -22.33 9.89 9.11
N ILE A 193 -22.15 11.04 8.48
CA ILE A 193 -22.97 12.24 8.66
C ILE A 193 -23.14 13.03 7.36
N THR A 194 -24.11 13.91 7.34
CA THR A 194 -24.17 15.06 6.44
C THR A 194 -23.37 16.21 7.04
N ARG A 195 -22.47 16.82 6.25
CA ARG A 195 -21.70 18.00 6.64
C ARG A 195 -22.60 19.18 6.99
N ASP A 196 -22.11 20.06 7.85
CA ASP A 196 -22.74 21.30 8.31
C ASP A 196 -24.07 21.15 9.06
N LYS A 197 -24.60 19.92 9.13
CA LYS A 197 -25.76 19.56 9.94
C LYS A 197 -25.36 19.38 11.40
N GLU A 198 -26.14 19.97 12.29
CA GLU A 198 -26.04 19.78 13.72
C GLU A 198 -26.79 18.51 14.13
N TYR A 199 -26.17 17.72 15.00
CA TYR A 199 -26.76 16.51 15.58
C TYR A 199 -26.78 16.63 17.08
N ASP A 200 -27.97 16.44 17.67
CA ASP A 200 -28.14 16.34 19.11
C ASP A 200 -27.69 14.94 19.59
N LEU A 201 -26.80 14.92 20.58
CA LEU A 201 -26.30 13.70 21.22
C LEU A 201 -27.02 13.40 22.55
N SER A 202 -27.96 14.23 22.96
CA SER A 202 -28.81 14.04 24.13
C SER A 202 -30.20 13.53 23.72
N LYS A 203 -31.22 13.76 24.57
CA LYS A 203 -32.63 13.47 24.27
C LYS A 203 -33.33 14.61 23.50
N GLY A 204 -32.63 15.69 23.17
CA GLY A 204 -33.23 16.86 22.50
C GLY A 204 -34.00 17.81 23.41
N SER A 205 -33.91 17.64 24.74
CA SER A 205 -34.51 18.57 25.69
C SER A 205 -33.66 19.83 25.81
N ASP A 206 -34.30 20.99 25.86
CA ASP A 206 -33.62 22.26 26.18
C ASP A 206 -32.82 22.16 27.48
N LYS A 207 -31.66 22.81 27.52
CA LYS A 207 -30.72 22.83 28.67
C LYS A 207 -30.10 21.47 29.02
N SER A 208 -30.16 20.49 28.12
CA SER A 208 -29.32 19.29 28.23
C SER A 208 -27.85 19.70 28.20
N ARG A 209 -27.02 19.00 28.99
CA ARG A 209 -25.59 19.30 29.09
C ARG A 209 -24.75 18.05 29.19
N VAL A 210 -23.62 18.06 28.51
CA VAL A 210 -22.59 17.03 28.65
C VAL A 210 -21.80 17.30 29.93
N LEU A 211 -21.68 16.27 30.75
CA LEU A 211 -20.97 16.28 32.03
C LEU A 211 -19.58 15.66 31.92
N TYR A 212 -19.41 14.73 30.98
CA TYR A 212 -18.17 14.04 30.73
C TYR A 212 -18.11 13.63 29.25
N PHE A 213 -16.93 13.75 28.65
CA PHE A 213 -16.68 13.34 27.28
C PHE A 213 -15.24 12.86 27.16
N SER A 214 -15.04 11.76 26.45
CA SER A 214 -13.73 11.29 26.02
C SER A 214 -13.82 10.72 24.61
N ALA A 215 -12.72 10.83 23.87
CA ALA A 215 -12.56 10.25 22.54
C ALA A 215 -11.50 9.16 22.62
N ASN A 216 -11.89 7.93 22.31
CA ASN A 216 -11.09 6.72 22.52
C ASN A 216 -10.85 6.04 21.16
N PRO A 217 -9.69 6.27 20.51
CA PRO A 217 -9.42 5.79 19.15
C PRO A 217 -9.51 4.27 18.99
N ASN A 218 -9.28 3.52 20.08
CA ASN A 218 -9.33 2.06 20.08
C ASN A 218 -10.51 1.52 20.90
N GLY A 219 -11.52 2.35 21.17
CA GLY A 219 -12.66 1.91 21.96
C GLY A 219 -12.32 1.64 23.43
N GLU A 220 -11.32 2.31 23.98
CA GLU A 220 -10.97 2.23 25.39
C GLU A 220 -12.18 2.58 26.29
N ALA A 221 -12.43 1.75 27.31
CA ALA A 221 -13.57 1.89 28.20
C ALA A 221 -13.15 2.26 29.63
N GLU A 222 -13.06 3.55 29.90
CA GLU A 222 -12.56 4.08 31.17
C GLU A 222 -13.51 3.91 32.36
N VAL A 223 -12.96 4.08 33.56
CA VAL A 223 -13.75 4.18 34.80
C VAL A 223 -13.80 5.65 35.22
N VAL A 224 -15.00 6.15 35.50
CA VAL A 224 -15.20 7.52 35.99
C VAL A 224 -15.82 7.55 37.38
N LYS A 225 -15.36 8.50 38.20
CA LYS A 225 -15.93 8.80 39.52
C LYS A 225 -16.95 9.93 39.40
N ILE A 226 -18.19 9.64 39.78
CA ILE A 226 -19.32 10.56 39.73
C ILE A 226 -19.59 11.10 41.12
N ILE A 227 -19.57 12.43 41.24
CA ILE A 227 -19.82 13.15 42.48
C ILE A 227 -21.18 13.84 42.35
N LEU A 228 -22.14 13.42 43.16
CA LEU A 228 -23.48 13.98 43.20
C LEU A 228 -23.48 15.33 43.94
N SER A 229 -24.47 16.17 43.64
CA SER A 229 -24.67 17.43 44.34
C SER A 229 -24.90 17.19 45.85
N PRO A 230 -24.25 17.96 46.74
CA PRO A 230 -24.37 17.79 48.19
C PRO A 230 -25.83 17.79 48.67
N ASN A 231 -26.66 18.64 48.06
CA ASN A 231 -28.04 18.88 48.45
C ASN A 231 -29.03 17.83 47.92
N CYS A 232 -28.59 16.80 47.19
CA CYS A 232 -29.51 15.76 46.72
C CYS A 232 -29.93 14.83 47.88
N SER A 233 -30.99 14.03 47.72
CA SER A 233 -31.45 13.09 48.74
C SER A 233 -30.70 11.75 48.77
N ALA A 234 -29.72 11.54 47.90
CA ALA A 234 -28.96 10.28 47.83
C ALA A 234 -28.13 10.02 49.10
N LYS A 235 -28.12 8.78 49.59
CA LYS A 235 -27.30 8.35 50.75
C LYS A 235 -25.80 8.28 50.42
N LYS A 236 -25.45 7.68 49.27
CA LYS A 236 -24.08 7.67 48.74
C LYS A 236 -23.95 8.82 47.74
N LYS A 237 -23.00 9.73 47.99
CA LYS A 237 -22.75 10.92 47.15
C LYS A 237 -21.69 10.71 46.08
N GLU A 238 -20.92 9.65 46.21
CA GLU A 238 -19.89 9.27 45.25
C GLU A 238 -20.20 7.86 44.75
N LEU A 239 -20.10 7.67 43.44
CA LEU A 239 -20.26 6.39 42.78
C LEU A 239 -19.28 6.29 41.63
N GLU A 240 -18.93 5.07 41.27
CA GLU A 240 -18.06 4.77 40.14
C GLU A 240 -18.91 4.23 39.00
N PHE A 241 -18.57 4.63 37.78
CA PHE A 241 -19.26 4.21 36.59
C PHE A 241 -18.25 3.60 35.62
N TYR A 242 -18.56 2.40 35.15
CA TYR A 242 -17.71 1.57 34.32
C TYR A 242 -18.25 1.65 32.89
N PHE A 243 -17.51 2.29 31.98
CA PHE A 243 -17.95 2.38 30.59
C PHE A 243 -17.90 1.03 29.88
N GLU A 244 -17.10 0.07 30.37
CA GLU A 244 -17.01 -1.29 29.80
C GLU A 244 -18.34 -2.04 29.83
N GLU A 245 -19.22 -1.74 30.79
CA GLU A 245 -20.56 -2.33 30.88
C GLU A 245 -21.52 -1.84 29.79
N LEU A 246 -21.14 -0.79 29.04
CA LEU A 246 -21.94 -0.24 27.96
C LEU A 246 -21.51 -0.81 26.61
N GLU A 247 -22.49 -1.28 25.86
CA GLU A 247 -22.35 -1.60 24.44
C GLU A 247 -22.10 -0.32 23.61
N ILE A 248 -21.27 -0.45 22.58
CA ILE A 248 -21.05 0.61 21.59
C ILE A 248 -22.24 0.62 20.63
N LYS A 249 -22.96 1.74 20.58
CA LYS A 249 -24.15 1.93 19.71
C LYS A 249 -23.96 3.14 18.80
N GLY A 250 -24.98 3.48 18.01
CA GLY A 250 -24.97 4.71 17.22
C GLY A 250 -25.13 5.97 18.09
N ARG A 251 -24.67 7.12 17.58
CA ARG A 251 -24.78 8.44 18.23
C ARG A 251 -26.19 8.84 18.68
N GLY A 252 -27.24 8.33 18.03
CA GLY A 252 -28.64 8.62 18.35
C GLY A 252 -29.18 7.81 19.53
N SER A 253 -28.38 6.91 20.10
CA SER A 253 -28.79 6.15 21.29
C SER A 253 -28.93 7.08 22.50
N ILE A 254 -29.91 6.78 23.35
CA ILE A 254 -30.12 7.50 24.60
C ILE A 254 -29.02 7.17 25.62
N GLY A 255 -28.52 5.93 25.60
CA GLY A 255 -27.63 5.41 26.64
C GLY A 255 -28.35 4.84 27.84
N ASN A 256 -27.56 4.35 28.79
CA ASN A 256 -28.06 3.79 30.04
C ASN A 256 -28.15 4.87 31.11
N GLN A 257 -29.14 4.76 31.99
CA GLN A 257 -29.30 5.69 33.09
C GLN A 257 -28.18 5.48 34.12
N VAL A 258 -27.45 6.55 34.43
CA VAL A 258 -26.41 6.56 35.46
C VAL A 258 -27.01 6.83 36.82
N THR A 259 -27.76 7.94 36.92
CA THR A 259 -28.41 8.35 38.16
C THR A 259 -29.54 9.33 37.89
N LYS A 260 -30.56 9.29 38.75
CA LYS A 260 -31.65 10.27 38.78
C LYS A 260 -31.31 11.52 39.61
N TYR A 261 -30.20 11.48 40.35
CA TYR A 261 -29.78 12.58 41.21
C TYR A 261 -28.88 13.55 40.46
N PRO A 262 -28.94 14.86 40.76
CA PRO A 262 -28.12 15.85 40.09
C PRO A 262 -26.63 15.61 40.35
N ILE A 263 -25.85 15.58 39.27
CA ILE A 263 -24.39 15.41 39.31
C ILE A 263 -23.71 16.78 39.43
N LYS A 264 -22.78 16.90 40.37
CA LYS A 264 -21.90 18.06 40.54
C LYS A 264 -20.74 17.99 39.56
N SER A 265 -20.05 16.86 39.50
CA SER A 265 -18.93 16.64 38.57
C SER A 265 -18.70 15.15 38.30
N VAL A 266 -18.10 14.88 37.15
CA VAL A 266 -17.59 13.56 36.76
C VAL A 266 -16.08 13.70 36.61
N LYS A 267 -15.31 12.82 37.24
CA LYS A 267 -13.85 12.83 37.20
C LYS A 267 -13.35 11.52 36.60
N PHE A 268 -12.37 11.60 35.72
CA PHE A 268 -11.61 10.44 35.27
C PHE A 268 -10.96 9.73 36.47
N LYS A 269 -11.02 8.39 36.51
CA LYS A 269 -10.40 7.57 37.54
C LYS A 269 -9.30 6.68 36.97
N GLU A 270 -9.61 5.89 35.95
CA GLU A 270 -8.71 4.88 35.40
C GLU A 270 -8.91 4.72 33.89
N ALA A 271 -7.80 4.58 33.14
CA ALA A 271 -7.83 4.29 31.72
C ALA A 271 -8.27 2.84 31.50
N GLY A 272 -9.27 2.64 30.64
CA GLY A 272 -9.74 1.32 30.28
C GLY A 272 -8.81 0.58 29.33
N ARG A 273 -9.02 -0.73 29.20
CA ARG A 273 -8.47 -1.51 28.09
C ARG A 273 -9.32 -1.30 26.83
N SER A 274 -8.74 -1.55 25.65
CA SER A 274 -9.52 -1.60 24.40
C SER A 274 -10.59 -2.69 24.52
N THR A 275 -11.84 -2.34 24.21
CA THR A 275 -12.95 -3.32 24.16
C THR A 275 -13.23 -3.80 22.74
N LEU A 276 -12.34 -3.52 21.78
CA LEU A 276 -12.50 -3.88 20.37
C LEU A 276 -11.61 -5.07 20.03
N ASP A 277 -12.09 -5.93 19.12
CA ASP A 277 -11.29 -7.03 18.60
C ASP A 277 -10.07 -6.53 17.80
N ALA A 278 -9.00 -7.32 17.86
CA ALA A 278 -7.79 -7.16 17.05
C ALA A 278 -8.13 -7.05 15.55
N LYS A 279 -7.58 -6.06 14.85
CA LYS A 279 -7.80 -5.89 13.42
C LYS A 279 -6.97 -6.88 12.62
N LYS A 280 -7.53 -7.39 11.53
CA LYS A 280 -6.76 -8.20 10.57
C LYS A 280 -6.09 -7.28 9.56
N LEU A 281 -4.81 -7.53 9.26
CA LEU A 281 -4.08 -6.77 8.24
C LEU A 281 -3.56 -7.69 7.14
N TRP A 282 -3.54 -7.15 5.92
CA TRP A 282 -2.92 -7.76 4.75
C TRP A 282 -1.94 -6.79 4.10
N PHE A 283 -0.89 -7.33 3.49
CA PHE A 283 0.04 -6.58 2.65
C PHE A 283 -0.27 -6.80 1.18
N ASP A 284 -0.56 -5.72 0.46
CA ASP A 284 -0.79 -5.77 -0.98
C ASP A 284 0.56 -5.70 -1.71
N ASN A 285 1.06 -6.84 -2.16
CA ASN A 285 2.35 -6.96 -2.85
C ASN A 285 2.35 -6.30 -4.25
N LYS A 286 1.20 -5.85 -4.78
CA LYS A 286 1.13 -5.14 -6.07
C LYS A 286 1.28 -3.63 -5.90
N PHE A 287 0.63 -3.08 -4.88
CA PHE A 287 0.63 -1.62 -4.64
C PHE A 287 1.57 -1.20 -3.50
N GLY A 288 2.11 -2.15 -2.74
CA GLY A 288 3.00 -1.90 -1.62
C GLY A 288 2.31 -1.11 -0.52
N ARG A 289 1.20 -1.60 0.01
CA ARG A 289 0.50 -0.96 1.14
C ARG A 289 -0.21 -1.97 2.03
N LEU A 290 -0.47 -1.56 3.27
CA LEU A 290 -1.32 -2.32 4.17
C LEU A 290 -2.80 -2.09 3.84
N ASN A 291 -3.64 -3.10 4.07
CA ASN A 291 -5.09 -3.00 3.92
C ASN A 291 -5.83 -3.95 4.88
N THR A 292 -7.14 -3.72 5.00
CA THR A 292 -8.07 -4.54 5.79
C THR A 292 -9.07 -5.30 4.89
N ASP A 293 -8.93 -5.21 3.57
CA ASP A 293 -9.88 -5.70 2.56
C ASP A 293 -9.60 -7.15 2.11
N GLU A 294 -8.81 -7.89 2.87
CA GLU A 294 -8.39 -9.26 2.55
C GLU A 294 -7.62 -9.40 1.22
N LYS A 295 -6.89 -8.34 0.81
CA LYS A 295 -6.12 -8.32 -0.44
C LYS A 295 -4.63 -8.50 -0.18
N GLY A 296 -4.05 -9.55 -0.78
CA GLY A 296 -2.63 -9.83 -0.73
C GLY A 296 -2.27 -10.83 0.38
N GLU A 297 -1.11 -10.66 0.99
CA GLU A 297 -0.57 -11.58 1.99
C GLU A 297 -1.12 -11.27 3.39
N TYR A 298 -1.63 -12.28 4.08
CA TYR A 298 -2.17 -12.10 5.42
C TYR A 298 -1.06 -11.96 6.47
N LEU A 299 -1.10 -10.87 7.25
CA LEU A 299 -0.06 -10.56 8.23
C LEU A 299 -0.44 -10.95 9.67
N GLY A 300 -1.71 -11.29 9.90
CA GLY A 300 -2.22 -11.66 11.22
C GLY A 300 -3.22 -10.68 11.80
N LYS A 301 -3.51 -10.87 13.10
CA LYS A 301 -4.35 -9.99 13.92
C LYS A 301 -3.47 -9.03 14.72
N PHE A 302 -3.89 -7.77 14.78
CA PHE A 302 -3.15 -6.65 15.34
C PHE A 302 -4.01 -5.90 16.36
N GLU A 303 -3.51 -5.85 17.59
CA GLU A 303 -3.95 -4.93 18.65
C GLU A 303 -3.35 -3.54 18.43
N ALA A 304 -3.78 -2.55 19.22
CA ALA A 304 -3.31 -1.17 19.06
C ALA A 304 -1.79 -1.01 19.29
N GLU A 305 -1.18 -1.78 20.21
CA GLU A 305 0.26 -1.71 20.47
C GLU A 305 1.11 -2.57 19.53
N ASP A 306 0.49 -3.46 18.75
CA ASP A 306 1.23 -4.31 17.83
C ASP A 306 1.92 -3.48 16.74
N ARG A 307 3.06 -3.96 16.23
CA ARG A 307 3.85 -3.27 15.20
C ARG A 307 4.19 -4.23 14.08
N LEU A 308 4.65 -3.71 12.95
CA LEU A 308 5.19 -4.53 11.88
C LEU A 308 6.70 -4.43 11.82
N LEU A 309 7.32 -5.53 11.40
CA LEU A 309 8.72 -5.62 11.06
C LEU A 309 8.84 -5.65 9.53
N VAL A 310 9.63 -4.73 8.98
CA VAL A 310 10.02 -4.72 7.57
C VAL A 310 11.52 -4.96 7.47
N VAL A 311 11.94 -5.89 6.61
CA VAL A 311 13.36 -6.15 6.31
C VAL A 311 13.61 -5.92 4.83
N TYR A 312 14.62 -5.12 4.53
CA TYR A 312 14.97 -4.67 3.18
C TYR A 312 16.19 -5.43 2.61
N ASN A 313 16.25 -5.51 1.28
CA ASN A 313 17.34 -6.15 0.54
C ASN A 313 18.69 -5.42 0.66
N ASP A 314 18.69 -4.18 1.11
CA ASP A 314 19.90 -3.40 1.37
C ASP A 314 20.51 -3.70 2.76
N GLY A 315 19.89 -4.58 3.56
CA GLY A 315 20.37 -4.93 4.89
C GLY A 315 19.93 -3.98 6.00
N ASN A 316 18.90 -3.17 5.75
CA ASN A 316 18.17 -2.44 6.80
C ASN A 316 16.94 -3.23 7.26
N TYR A 317 16.58 -3.08 8.53
CA TYR A 317 15.24 -3.38 9.01
C TYR A 317 14.59 -2.12 9.58
N GLU A 318 13.28 -2.13 9.72
CA GLU A 318 12.48 -1.03 10.25
C GLU A 318 11.28 -1.59 11.02
N ILE A 319 10.98 -0.98 12.17
CA ILE A 319 9.73 -1.23 12.88
C ILE A 319 8.78 -0.08 12.55
N ILE A 320 7.59 -0.42 12.07
CA ILE A 320 6.57 0.56 11.69
C ILE A 320 5.29 0.31 12.48
N ASP A 321 4.44 1.32 12.52
CA ASP A 321 3.07 1.16 13.00
C ASP A 321 2.19 0.51 11.92
N GLN A 322 0.88 0.65 12.06
CA GLN A 322 -0.11 -0.03 11.24
C GLN A 322 -0.79 0.94 10.26
N GLU A 323 -0.07 1.97 9.82
CA GLU A 323 -0.56 3.01 8.91
C GLU A 323 -0.89 2.43 7.51
N LEU A 324 -2.15 2.53 7.11
CA LEU A 324 -2.64 2.01 5.81
C LEU A 324 -2.25 2.88 4.61
N THR A 325 -1.95 4.16 4.86
CA THR A 325 -1.52 5.14 3.87
C THR A 325 -0.05 5.02 3.51
N GLN A 326 0.75 4.33 4.33
CA GLN A 326 2.17 4.12 4.07
C GLN A 326 2.38 3.30 2.80
N ARG A 327 3.25 3.79 1.92
CA ARG A 327 3.65 3.10 0.69
C ARG A 327 5.03 2.49 0.84
N PHE A 328 5.13 1.26 0.37
CA PHE A 328 6.32 0.44 0.39
C PHE A 328 6.84 0.20 -1.02
N ASP A 329 8.16 0.22 -1.15
CA ASP A 329 8.83 -0.22 -2.34
C ASP A 329 8.98 -1.74 -2.29
N VAL A 330 8.01 -2.47 -2.86
CA VAL A 330 7.89 -3.93 -2.74
C VAL A 330 9.16 -4.65 -3.20
N GLU A 331 9.83 -4.13 -4.23
CA GLU A 331 11.07 -4.72 -4.77
C GLU A 331 12.23 -4.69 -3.77
N LYS A 332 12.17 -3.78 -2.80
CA LYS A 332 13.19 -3.66 -1.74
C LYS A 332 12.87 -4.52 -0.53
N ILE A 333 11.65 -5.01 -0.37
CA ILE A 333 11.23 -5.76 0.81
C ILE A 333 11.53 -7.24 0.61
N LEU A 334 12.23 -7.83 1.57
CA LEU A 334 12.43 -9.29 1.65
C LEU A 334 11.53 -9.95 2.68
N LEU A 335 11.07 -9.21 3.69
CA LEU A 335 10.15 -9.70 4.70
C LEU A 335 9.30 -8.54 5.23
N LEU A 336 8.00 -8.79 5.36
CA LEU A 336 7.08 -7.92 6.08
C LEU A 336 6.13 -8.80 6.89
N GLU A 337 6.20 -8.70 8.22
CA GLU A 337 5.35 -9.49 9.12
C GLU A 337 5.03 -8.74 10.42
N LYS A 338 4.13 -9.30 11.24
CA LYS A 338 3.90 -8.80 12.60
C LYS A 338 5.20 -8.89 13.41
N ASN A 339 5.59 -7.78 14.05
CA ASN A 339 6.75 -7.74 14.91
C ASN A 339 6.46 -8.49 16.22
N VAL A 340 7.30 -9.48 16.52
CA VAL A 340 7.29 -10.22 17.79
C VAL A 340 8.66 -10.01 18.43
N PRO A 341 8.78 -9.24 19.52
CA PRO A 341 10.07 -8.77 20.05
C PRO A 341 11.10 -9.88 20.34
N ASP A 342 10.64 -11.05 20.79
CA ASP A 342 11.51 -12.18 21.13
C ASP A 342 11.86 -13.12 19.97
N LYS A 343 11.33 -12.85 18.78
CA LYS A 343 11.54 -13.70 17.60
C LYS A 343 12.95 -13.51 17.06
N VAL A 344 13.61 -14.62 16.77
CA VAL A 344 14.98 -14.62 16.23
C VAL A 344 14.92 -14.47 14.73
N ILE A 345 15.66 -13.50 14.20
CA ILE A 345 15.82 -13.26 12.77
C ILE A 345 17.09 -13.94 12.32
N THR A 346 16.96 -14.75 11.27
CA THR A 346 18.08 -15.36 10.55
C THR A 346 18.24 -14.67 9.22
N ALA A 347 19.43 -14.13 8.96
CA ALA A 347 19.73 -13.34 7.78
C ALA A 347 20.99 -13.86 7.08
N VAL A 348 20.93 -14.01 5.77
CA VAL A 348 22.06 -14.32 4.89
C VAL A 348 22.36 -13.10 4.03
N TYR A 349 23.60 -12.63 4.04
CA TYR A 349 24.02 -11.45 3.28
C TYR A 349 25.35 -11.68 2.56
N LEU A 350 25.55 -10.96 1.46
CA LEU A 350 26.80 -10.94 0.70
C LEU A 350 27.77 -9.93 1.32
N ASP A 351 28.99 -10.36 1.63
CA ASP A 351 30.16 -9.49 1.80
C ASP A 351 30.94 -9.53 0.48
N ASN A 352 30.70 -8.53 -0.36
CA ASN A 352 31.22 -8.47 -1.72
C ASN A 352 32.73 -8.22 -1.75
N GLU A 353 33.28 -7.54 -0.73
CA GLU A 353 34.71 -7.33 -0.57
C GLU A 353 35.45 -8.66 -0.39
N LYS A 354 34.88 -9.57 0.42
CA LYS A 354 35.44 -10.89 0.69
C LYS A 354 34.95 -11.97 -0.27
N LEU A 355 34.04 -11.62 -1.20
CA LEU A 355 33.36 -12.55 -2.09
C LEU A 355 32.82 -13.77 -1.34
N GLN A 356 32.08 -13.55 -0.26
CA GLN A 356 31.48 -14.62 0.53
C GLN A 356 30.08 -14.27 1.02
N PHE A 357 29.23 -15.28 1.17
CA PHE A 357 27.98 -15.16 1.90
C PHE A 357 28.24 -15.41 3.39
N ASN A 358 27.68 -14.54 4.22
CA ASN A 358 27.66 -14.70 5.66
C ASN A 358 26.24 -14.92 6.15
N ILE A 359 26.12 -15.57 7.30
CA ILE A 359 24.85 -15.87 7.95
C ILE A 359 24.89 -15.39 9.40
N LYS A 360 23.77 -14.85 9.87
CA LYS A 360 23.64 -14.26 11.19
C LYS A 360 22.28 -14.56 11.77
N ARG A 361 22.24 -14.76 13.09
CA ARG A 361 21.02 -14.84 13.88
C ARG A 361 21.03 -13.77 14.95
N PHE A 362 19.94 -13.02 15.10
CA PHE A 362 19.85 -11.94 16.09
C PHE A 362 18.40 -11.69 16.50
N LYS A 363 18.21 -10.96 17.62
CA LYS A 363 16.92 -10.38 18.02
C LYS A 363 16.93 -8.89 17.75
N ILE A 364 15.77 -8.31 17.52
CA ILE A 364 15.65 -6.85 17.41
C ILE A 364 15.63 -6.25 18.81
N GLU A 365 16.54 -5.31 19.06
CA GLU A 365 16.66 -4.61 20.34
C GLU A 365 16.21 -3.14 20.25
N THR A 366 15.93 -2.66 19.04
CA THR A 366 15.53 -1.27 18.79
C THR A 366 14.02 -1.08 18.95
N THR A 367 13.63 0.04 19.53
CA THR A 367 12.20 0.38 19.78
C THR A 367 11.74 1.62 19.01
N THR A 368 12.64 2.32 18.31
CA THR A 368 12.31 3.52 17.55
C THR A 368 11.51 3.15 16.29
N LEU A 369 10.33 3.75 16.15
CA LEU A 369 9.47 3.57 14.99
C LEU A 369 9.97 4.37 13.78
N ASN A 370 9.68 3.87 12.58
CA ASN A 370 9.93 4.53 11.29
C ASN A 370 11.39 4.96 11.09
N SER A 371 12.31 4.20 11.68
CA SER A 371 13.75 4.40 11.59
C SER A 371 14.40 3.15 11.04
N LYS A 372 15.21 3.32 10.00
CA LYS A 372 15.95 2.22 9.38
C LYS A 372 17.23 1.93 10.17
N PHE A 373 17.43 0.66 10.50
CA PHE A 373 18.60 0.16 11.21
C PHE A 373 19.36 -0.84 10.34
N PHE A 374 20.60 -0.50 10.03
CA PHE A 374 21.49 -1.33 9.21
C PHE A 374 22.16 -2.42 10.06
N PHE A 375 22.02 -3.69 9.68
CA PHE A 375 22.42 -4.84 10.54
C PHE A 375 23.39 -5.83 9.89
N ILE A 376 23.76 -5.62 8.63
CA ILE A 376 24.78 -6.39 7.91
C ILE A 376 26.15 -5.67 7.97
N LYS A 377 27.21 -6.30 7.43
CA LYS A 377 28.52 -5.63 7.35
C LYS A 377 28.45 -4.48 6.35
N GLU A 378 28.91 -3.29 6.74
CA GLU A 378 29.07 -2.16 5.83
C GLU A 378 30.07 -2.49 4.71
N GLY A 379 29.73 -2.12 3.49
CA GLY A 379 30.57 -2.40 2.34
C GLY A 379 29.86 -2.06 1.04
N LYS A 380 30.68 -1.78 0.02
CA LYS A 380 30.16 -1.48 -1.32
C LYS A 380 29.56 -2.75 -1.95
N ASP A 381 28.34 -2.63 -2.45
CA ASP A 381 27.57 -3.71 -3.10
C ASP A 381 27.26 -4.91 -2.18
N ASN A 382 27.37 -4.74 -0.86
CA ASN A 382 26.81 -5.69 0.10
C ASN A 382 25.28 -5.62 0.05
N ARG A 383 24.63 -6.77 0.16
CA ARG A 383 23.17 -6.89 0.14
C ARG A 383 22.71 -8.08 0.97
N LEU A 384 21.47 -7.99 1.44
CA LEU A 384 20.77 -9.10 2.04
C LEU A 384 20.22 -10.02 0.94
N GLU A 385 20.49 -11.32 1.05
CA GLU A 385 20.11 -12.31 0.06
C GLU A 385 18.86 -13.09 0.50
N ALA A 386 18.78 -13.44 1.78
CA ALA A 386 17.65 -14.17 2.33
C ALA A 386 17.44 -13.84 3.82
N VAL A 387 16.18 -13.79 4.26
CA VAL A 387 15.82 -13.58 5.66
C VAL A 387 14.68 -14.52 6.06
N SER A 388 14.73 -15.02 7.29
CA SER A 388 13.69 -15.85 7.88
C SER A 388 13.55 -15.55 9.36
N THR A 389 12.34 -15.71 9.88
CA THR A 389 12.01 -15.56 11.31
C THR A 389 11.58 -16.89 11.92
N ASP A 390 11.70 -18.00 11.17
CA ASP A 390 11.46 -19.34 11.67
C ASP A 390 12.46 -19.67 12.80
N PRO A 391 12.02 -20.23 13.94
CA PRO A 391 12.92 -20.62 15.02
C PRO A 391 13.95 -21.70 14.62
N ASN A 392 13.62 -22.57 13.67
CA ASN A 392 14.46 -23.66 13.17
C ASN A 392 14.61 -23.60 11.63
N PRO A 393 15.20 -22.53 11.09
CA PRO A 393 15.21 -22.31 9.65
C PRO A 393 16.18 -23.28 8.96
N ILE A 394 15.70 -23.90 7.87
CA ILE A 394 16.52 -24.74 7.00
C ILE A 394 16.78 -23.99 5.69
N LEU A 395 18.04 -23.65 5.44
CA LEU A 395 18.46 -22.99 4.21
C LEU A 395 18.85 -24.02 3.15
N LYS A 396 18.23 -23.99 1.99
CA LYS A 396 18.66 -24.74 0.81
C LYS A 396 19.57 -23.86 -0.01
N VAL A 397 20.77 -24.32 -0.29
CA VAL A 397 21.76 -23.64 -1.12
C VAL A 397 22.04 -24.50 -2.34
N GLN A 398 21.86 -23.94 -3.53
CA GLN A 398 22.20 -24.58 -4.80
C GLN A 398 23.36 -23.83 -5.43
N SER A 399 24.34 -24.55 -5.98
CA SER A 399 25.50 -23.94 -6.66
C SER A 399 25.91 -24.76 -7.88
N GLY A 400 26.39 -24.10 -8.95
CA GLY A 400 26.76 -24.72 -10.22
C GLY A 400 25.75 -24.50 -11.35
N ARG A 401 26.07 -24.96 -12.56
CA ARG A 401 25.22 -24.83 -13.76
C ARG A 401 25.13 -26.16 -14.52
N GLY A 402 23.97 -26.46 -15.09
CA GLY A 402 23.77 -27.66 -15.91
C GLY A 402 23.79 -28.96 -15.10
N ALA A 403 24.58 -29.94 -15.53
CA ALA A 403 24.66 -31.26 -14.88
C ALA A 403 25.46 -31.28 -13.55
N GLN A 404 26.13 -30.19 -13.19
CA GLN A 404 26.96 -30.07 -11.99
C GLN A 404 26.31 -29.16 -10.92
N VAL A 405 25.02 -29.32 -10.68
CA VAL A 405 24.32 -28.59 -9.60
C VAL A 405 24.53 -29.32 -8.28
N ASN A 406 25.25 -28.69 -7.36
CA ASN A 406 25.41 -29.13 -5.98
C ASN A 406 24.29 -28.53 -5.13
N LYS A 407 23.61 -29.36 -4.33
CA LYS A 407 22.57 -28.94 -3.39
C LYS A 407 23.01 -29.22 -1.97
N ALA A 408 22.97 -28.22 -1.11
CA ALA A 408 23.26 -28.32 0.31
C ALA A 408 22.07 -27.84 1.12
N LYS A 409 21.85 -28.44 2.29
CA LYS A 409 20.86 -28.00 3.28
C LYS A 409 21.55 -27.67 4.59
N PHE A 410 21.31 -26.48 5.12
CA PHE A 410 21.86 -26.02 6.38
C PHE A 410 20.75 -25.87 7.41
N LYS A 411 20.80 -26.67 8.48
CA LYS A 411 19.98 -26.45 9.68
C LYS A 411 20.64 -25.34 10.50
N VAL A 412 20.19 -24.10 10.29
CA VAL A 412 20.94 -22.92 10.73
C VAL A 412 20.98 -22.80 12.26
N SER A 413 19.91 -23.22 12.95
CA SER A 413 19.82 -23.16 14.41
C SER A 413 20.92 -23.93 15.14
N ASN A 414 21.46 -24.99 14.55
CA ASN A 414 22.55 -25.81 15.10
C ASN A 414 23.94 -25.27 14.74
N MET A 415 24.03 -24.37 13.77
CA MET A 415 25.30 -23.91 13.17
C MET A 415 25.68 -22.51 13.64
N VAL A 416 24.68 -21.67 13.94
CA VAL A 416 24.87 -20.25 14.26
C VAL A 416 24.12 -19.94 15.56
N GLU A 417 24.83 -19.41 16.54
CA GLU A 417 24.23 -18.91 17.78
C GLU A 417 23.58 -17.54 17.57
N VAL A 418 22.67 -17.17 18.47
CA VAL A 418 22.05 -15.84 18.46
C VAL A 418 23.08 -14.84 18.96
N MET A 419 23.39 -13.85 18.14
CA MET A 419 24.33 -12.77 18.44
C MET A 419 23.64 -11.41 18.41
N GLY A 420 24.36 -10.37 18.83
CA GLY A 420 23.86 -9.00 18.78
C GLY A 420 23.57 -8.53 17.35
N TRP A 421 22.57 -7.68 17.19
CA TRP A 421 22.12 -7.20 15.87
C TRP A 421 23.16 -6.35 15.13
N LYS A 422 24.23 -5.88 15.78
CA LYS A 422 25.40 -5.23 15.11
C LYS A 422 26.59 -6.15 14.85
N ALA A 423 26.58 -7.38 15.36
CA ALA A 423 27.70 -8.31 15.19
C ALA A 423 27.86 -8.74 13.72
N VAL A 424 29.09 -9.04 13.29
CA VAL A 424 29.34 -9.58 11.95
C VAL A 424 28.97 -11.07 11.95
N GLY A 425 28.24 -11.51 10.93
CA GLY A 425 27.82 -12.91 10.78
C GLY A 425 28.98 -13.88 10.52
N ALA A 426 28.70 -15.17 10.70
CA ALA A 426 29.63 -16.24 10.37
C ALA A 426 29.67 -16.50 8.86
N LYS A 427 30.83 -16.92 8.34
CA LYS A 427 30.96 -17.31 6.93
C LYS A 427 30.08 -18.54 6.65
N LEU A 428 29.27 -18.49 5.59
CA LEU A 428 28.42 -19.58 5.14
C LEU A 428 29.07 -20.33 3.97
N VAL A 429 29.19 -19.67 2.82
CA VAL A 429 29.75 -20.22 1.58
C VAL A 429 30.44 -19.11 0.78
N ASP A 430 31.36 -19.47 -0.10
CA ASP A 430 31.98 -18.52 -1.02
C ASP A 430 30.96 -18.02 -2.06
N PHE A 431 31.13 -16.77 -2.49
CA PHE A 431 30.25 -16.16 -3.48
C PHE A 431 30.52 -16.74 -4.87
N SER A 432 29.44 -17.14 -5.54
CA SER A 432 29.44 -17.42 -6.98
C SER A 432 28.11 -16.96 -7.57
N LYS A 433 28.13 -16.47 -8.81
CA LYS A 433 26.92 -16.03 -9.54
C LYS A 433 25.91 -17.15 -9.80
N SER A 434 26.27 -18.40 -9.50
CA SER A 434 25.39 -19.57 -9.62
C SER A 434 24.79 -20.00 -8.28
N VAL A 435 25.10 -19.29 -7.18
CA VAL A 435 24.54 -19.62 -5.88
C VAL A 435 23.13 -19.07 -5.80
N GLU A 436 22.18 -19.96 -5.55
CA GLU A 436 20.79 -19.63 -5.27
C GLU A 436 20.45 -20.14 -3.86
N MET A 437 19.71 -19.34 -3.10
CA MET A 437 19.34 -19.65 -1.74
C MET A 437 17.85 -19.50 -1.53
N GLU A 438 17.24 -20.50 -0.90
CA GLU A 438 15.82 -20.49 -0.54
C GLU A 438 15.63 -21.10 0.85
N TRP A 439 14.70 -20.53 1.62
CA TRP A 439 14.27 -21.14 2.87
C TRP A 439 13.33 -22.31 2.58
N GLU A 440 13.53 -23.44 3.25
CA GLU A 440 12.56 -24.53 3.22
C GLU A 440 11.28 -24.05 3.90
N LYS A 441 10.18 -23.96 3.14
CA LYS A 441 8.88 -23.66 3.72
C LYS A 441 8.50 -24.76 4.71
N PRO A 442 7.98 -24.43 5.91
CA PRO A 442 7.35 -25.41 6.77
C PRO A 442 6.27 -26.14 5.98
N VAL A 443 6.19 -27.46 6.12
CA VAL A 443 5.03 -28.19 5.62
C VAL A 443 3.86 -27.76 6.49
N GLU A 444 2.89 -27.03 5.94
CA GLU A 444 1.61 -26.84 6.60
C GLU A 444 1.02 -28.22 6.84
N ASP A 445 0.94 -28.63 8.09
CA ASP A 445 0.25 -29.83 8.50
C ASP A 445 -1.25 -29.59 8.25
N ASN A 446 -1.72 -29.95 7.05
CA ASN A 446 -3.15 -30.12 6.76
C ASN A 446 -3.64 -31.38 7.48
N GLY A 447 -3.56 -31.36 8.81
CA GLY A 447 -4.14 -32.31 9.73
C GLY A 447 -5.57 -31.90 10.05
N GLY A 448 -6.48 -32.15 9.11
CA GLY A 448 -7.89 -32.21 9.44
C GLY A 448 -8.15 -33.37 10.40
N GLN A 449 -8.31 -33.07 11.69
CA GLN A 449 -9.05 -33.91 12.61
C GLN A 449 -9.66 -33.03 13.70
N GLY A 450 -11.00 -33.06 13.77
CA GLY A 450 -11.79 -32.02 14.38
C GLY A 450 -11.90 -32.08 15.91
N ASP A 451 -12.11 -30.90 16.48
CA ASP A 451 -12.73 -30.73 17.80
C ASP A 451 -14.25 -30.58 17.61
N LEU A 452 -14.90 -31.74 17.53
CA LEU A 452 -16.23 -31.91 18.11
C LEU A 452 -16.01 -32.16 19.60
N PHE A 453 -16.86 -31.55 20.45
CA PHE A 453 -16.86 -31.49 21.93
C PHE A 453 -15.86 -30.45 22.50
N GLU A 454 -16.27 -29.41 23.23
CA GLU A 454 -17.39 -29.21 24.18
C GLU A 454 -17.90 -27.76 24.15
#